data_AF-A0A967AY50-F1
#
_entry.id   AF-A0A967AY50-F1
#
_cell.length_a   1.000
_cell.length_b   1.000
_cell.length_c   1.000
_cell.angle_alpha   90.00
_cell.angle_beta   90.00
_cell.angle_gamma   90.00
#
_symmetry.space_group_name_H-M   'P 1'
#
loop_
_entity.id
_entity.type
_entity.pdbx_description
1 polymer ?
#
loop_
_entity_poly.entity_id
_entity_poly.type
_entity_poly.pdbx_seq_one_letter_code
_entity_poly.pdbx_strand_id
1 'polypeptide(L)'
;MKLRTVALLLLFSTSSLIIAQQTENRNLESFNEVVLWGRVELYLVKSNAPSIKIEMKKKYAMTDFVTKVRNGKLQAYYKKPHKHDTEPKVIVYLYYTELEGLELSGLVTLVSEETIHTESLEIQGDGIVKGDIDVEVKNLRISLDGIGNMTVSGNADCAELRVDGLGKINARKLTANEFEQHADGFAKVRIGSR
;
A
#
# COMPACT_ATOMS: atom_id res chain seq x y z
N MET A 1 -45.51 54.83 8.79
CA MET A 1 -45.57 54.07 7.52
C MET A 1 -44.54 52.95 7.59
N LYS A 2 -44.99 51.68 7.63
CA LYS A 2 -44.12 50.49 7.67
C LYS A 2 -43.82 50.04 6.23
N LEU A 3 -42.55 49.88 5.86
CA LEU A 3 -42.09 49.28 4.59
C LEU A 3 -40.82 48.46 4.91
N ARG A 4 -40.92 47.14 5.12
CA ARG A 4 -40.69 46.03 4.16
C ARG A 4 -39.25 45.95 3.59
N THR A 5 -38.49 45.02 4.16
CA THR A 5 -37.60 43.99 3.55
C THR A 5 -36.64 44.39 2.42
N VAL A 6 -35.34 44.11 2.56
CA VAL A 6 -34.54 43.18 1.72
C VAL A 6 -33.27 42.80 2.48
N ALA A 7 -33.08 41.51 2.76
CA ALA A 7 -31.81 40.93 3.17
C ALA A 7 -31.04 40.53 1.91
N LEU A 8 -29.79 40.98 1.77
CA LEU A 8 -28.90 40.57 0.68
C LEU A 8 -27.80 39.65 1.23
N LEU A 9 -28.05 38.34 1.17
CA LEU A 9 -27.05 37.31 1.39
C LEU A 9 -26.23 37.14 0.09
N LEU A 10 -24.97 37.56 0.11
CA LEU A 10 -23.99 37.21 -0.93
C LEU A 10 -23.30 35.89 -0.53
N LEU A 11 -23.87 34.78 -1.00
CA LEU A 11 -23.22 33.47 -0.98
C LEU A 11 -22.16 33.44 -2.11
N PHE A 12 -20.90 33.69 -1.77
CA PHE A 12 -19.78 33.28 -2.61
C PHE A 12 -19.64 31.77 -2.53
N SER A 13 -20.36 31.03 -3.39
CA SER A 13 -20.11 29.61 -3.61
C SER A 13 -18.88 29.46 -4.49
N THR A 14 -17.68 29.41 -3.89
CA THR A 14 -16.52 28.88 -4.58
C THR A 14 -16.78 27.39 -4.79
N SER A 15 -17.21 27.03 -5.99
CA SER A 15 -17.28 25.65 -6.44
C SER A 15 -15.86 25.11 -6.52
N SER A 16 -15.36 24.59 -5.39
CA SER A 16 -14.23 23.68 -5.39
C SER A 16 -14.58 22.57 -6.38
N LEU A 17 -13.80 22.42 -7.44
CA LEU A 17 -13.89 21.28 -8.33
C LEU A 17 -13.62 20.03 -7.48
N ILE A 18 -14.67 19.44 -6.93
CA ILE A 18 -14.59 18.15 -6.27
C ILE A 18 -14.14 17.20 -7.37
N ILE A 19 -12.89 16.75 -7.31
CA ILE A 19 -12.44 15.59 -8.08
C ILE A 19 -13.32 14.44 -7.59
N ALA A 20 -14.39 14.14 -8.32
CA ALA A 20 -15.35 13.17 -7.88
C ALA A 20 -14.69 11.78 -7.90
N GLN A 21 -14.44 11.24 -6.70
CA GLN A 21 -13.99 9.87 -6.49
C GLN A 21 -15.21 8.94 -6.51
N GLN A 22 -14.99 7.69 -6.88
CA GLN A 22 -15.93 6.59 -6.70
C GLN A 22 -15.29 5.54 -5.81
N THR A 23 -16.12 4.85 -5.04
CA THR A 23 -15.70 3.85 -4.07
C THR A 23 -16.51 2.57 -4.29
N GLU A 24 -15.85 1.42 -4.20
CA GLU A 24 -16.50 0.11 -4.24
C GLU A 24 -15.91 -0.78 -3.14
N ASN A 25 -16.77 -1.48 -2.40
CA ASN A 25 -16.38 -2.50 -1.45
C ASN A 25 -16.65 -3.87 -2.06
N ARG A 26 -15.69 -4.79 -1.96
CA ARG A 26 -15.82 -6.17 -2.42
C ARG A 26 -15.47 -7.11 -1.27
N ASN A 27 -16.32 -8.11 -1.04
CA ASN A 27 -15.94 -9.23 -0.19
C ASN A 27 -14.95 -10.10 -0.96
N LEU A 28 -13.98 -10.67 -0.24
CA LEU A 28 -12.98 -11.55 -0.82
C LEU A 28 -13.09 -12.94 -0.20
N GLU A 29 -12.64 -13.95 -0.93
CA GLU A 29 -12.32 -15.25 -0.34
C GLU A 29 -11.06 -15.11 0.54
N SER A 30 -10.77 -16.11 1.37
CA SER A 30 -9.56 -16.12 2.19
C SER A 30 -8.28 -16.10 1.33
N PHE A 31 -7.33 -15.27 1.75
CA PHE A 31 -6.00 -15.18 1.17
C PHE A 31 -4.98 -14.92 2.28
N ASN A 32 -3.75 -15.33 2.05
CA ASN A 32 -2.58 -15.04 2.88
C ASN A 32 -1.49 -14.29 2.09
N GLU A 33 -1.59 -14.29 0.75
CA GLU A 33 -0.66 -13.58 -0.12
C GLU A 33 -1.38 -12.58 -1.03
N VAL A 34 -0.69 -11.50 -1.39
CA VAL A 34 -1.21 -10.45 -2.25
C VAL A 34 -0.23 -10.18 -3.39
N VAL A 35 -0.74 -10.19 -4.61
CA VAL A 35 -0.03 -9.80 -5.82
C VAL A 35 -0.73 -8.57 -6.39
N LEU A 36 -0.05 -7.43 -6.32
CA LEU A 36 -0.60 -6.12 -6.62
C LEU A 36 0.23 -5.42 -7.71
N TRP A 37 -0.43 -5.08 -8.82
CA TRP A 37 0.20 -4.40 -9.95
C TRP A 37 -0.46 -3.07 -10.27
N GLY A 38 0.38 -2.04 -10.39
CA GLY A 38 0.02 -0.76 -11.00
C GLY A 38 0.38 0.46 -10.13
N ARG A 39 -0.35 1.57 -10.32
CA ARG A 39 -0.21 2.78 -9.52
C ARG A 39 -1.18 2.79 -8.33
N VAL A 40 -0.71 2.29 -7.18
CA VAL A 40 -1.57 2.01 -6.03
C VAL A 40 -1.05 2.63 -4.74
N GLU A 41 -1.95 3.19 -3.95
CA GLU A 41 -1.74 3.45 -2.54
C GLU A 41 -2.51 2.40 -1.74
N LEU A 42 -1.78 1.51 -1.07
CA LEU A 42 -2.27 0.33 -0.38
C LEU A 42 -2.18 0.56 1.13
N TYR A 43 -3.33 0.53 1.79
CA TYR A 43 -3.48 0.48 3.24
C TYR A 43 -3.83 -0.95 3.66
N LEU A 44 -2.99 -1.56 4.48
CA LEU A 44 -3.26 -2.85 5.10
C LEU A 44 -4.02 -2.62 6.42
N VAL A 45 -5.18 -3.24 6.55
CA VAL A 45 -6.06 -3.10 7.72
C VAL A 45 -6.36 -4.50 8.28
N LYS A 46 -6.02 -4.75 9.54
CA LYS A 46 -6.35 -6.02 10.18
C LYS A 46 -7.87 -6.12 10.35
N SER A 47 -8.44 -7.29 10.07
CA SER A 47 -9.88 -7.54 10.16
C SER A 47 -10.19 -8.99 10.51
N ASN A 48 -11.43 -9.24 10.93
CA ASN A 48 -11.96 -10.58 11.16
C ASN A 48 -12.51 -11.24 9.88
N ALA A 49 -12.61 -10.48 8.79
CA ALA A 49 -13.05 -10.99 7.50
C ALA A 49 -12.31 -10.29 6.34
N PRO A 50 -11.90 -11.04 5.30
CA PRO A 50 -11.19 -10.50 4.16
C PRO A 50 -12.13 -9.68 3.25
N SER A 51 -11.73 -8.45 2.96
CA SER A 51 -12.46 -7.58 2.02
C SER A 51 -11.53 -6.52 1.45
N ILE A 52 -11.99 -5.83 0.41
CA ILE A 52 -11.22 -4.75 -0.22
C ILE A 52 -12.13 -3.57 -0.51
N LYS A 53 -11.70 -2.38 -0.11
CA LYS A 53 -12.31 -1.10 -0.48
C LYS A 53 -11.40 -0.41 -1.50
N ILE A 54 -11.97 -0.09 -2.64
CA ILE A 54 -11.25 0.48 -3.78
C ILE A 54 -11.79 1.89 -4.01
N GLU A 55 -10.90 2.87 -4.14
CA GLU A 55 -11.25 4.23 -4.50
C GLU A 55 -10.45 4.72 -5.71
N MET A 56 -11.15 5.32 -6.67
CA MET A 56 -10.53 5.87 -7.88
C MET A 56 -11.32 7.06 -8.45
N LYS A 57 -10.77 7.80 -9.41
CA LYS A 57 -11.51 8.91 -10.05
C LYS A 57 -12.70 8.37 -10.86
N LYS A 58 -13.84 9.07 -10.84
CA LYS A 58 -15.06 8.69 -11.59
C LYS A 58 -14.86 8.50 -13.10
N LYS A 59 -13.85 9.14 -13.69
CA LYS A 59 -13.55 9.03 -15.12
C LYS A 59 -13.00 7.66 -15.55
N TYR A 60 -12.60 6.82 -14.60
CA TYR A 60 -12.10 5.46 -14.86
C TYR A 60 -13.20 4.45 -14.56
N ALA A 61 -13.25 3.33 -15.26
CA ALA A 61 -14.25 2.30 -14.96
C ALA A 61 -13.77 1.44 -13.78
N MET A 62 -14.59 1.32 -12.73
CA MET A 62 -14.30 0.48 -11.56
C MET A 62 -14.10 -1.00 -11.93
N THR A 63 -14.76 -1.46 -13.01
CA THR A 63 -14.64 -2.82 -13.54
C THR A 63 -13.32 -3.09 -14.25
N ASP A 64 -12.51 -2.08 -14.53
CA ASP A 64 -11.18 -2.25 -15.13
C ASP A 64 -10.12 -2.65 -14.09
N PHE A 65 -10.32 -2.30 -12.82
CA PHE A 65 -9.47 -2.76 -11.72
C PHE A 65 -10.01 -4.10 -11.17
N VAL A 66 -9.31 -5.17 -11.50
CA VAL A 66 -9.69 -6.56 -11.19
C VAL A 66 -9.15 -6.96 -9.84
N THR A 67 -9.97 -7.68 -9.07
CA THR A 67 -9.58 -8.34 -7.83
C THR A 67 -10.04 -9.80 -7.89
N LYS A 68 -9.13 -10.75 -7.74
CA LYS A 68 -9.43 -12.19 -7.81
C LYS A 68 -8.57 -12.95 -6.83
N VAL A 69 -9.17 -13.80 -6.00
CA VAL A 69 -8.43 -14.75 -5.17
C VAL A 69 -8.28 -16.06 -5.94
N ARG A 70 -7.06 -16.60 -5.99
CA ARG A 70 -6.75 -17.92 -6.56
C ARG A 70 -5.66 -18.57 -5.75
N ASN A 71 -5.89 -19.79 -5.28
CA ASN A 71 -4.93 -20.59 -4.50
C ASN A 71 -4.37 -19.82 -3.29
N GLY A 72 -5.23 -19.11 -2.54
CA GLY A 72 -4.79 -18.30 -1.39
C GLY A 72 -4.09 -16.98 -1.75
N LYS A 73 -3.88 -16.67 -3.04
CA LYS A 73 -3.30 -15.40 -3.49
C LYS A 73 -4.36 -14.45 -4.02
N LEU A 74 -4.46 -13.25 -3.44
CA LEU A 74 -5.23 -12.15 -4.01
C LEU A 74 -4.44 -11.49 -5.14
N GLN A 75 -5.00 -11.47 -6.35
CA GLN A 75 -4.47 -10.70 -7.48
C GLN A 75 -5.28 -9.41 -7.66
N ALA A 76 -4.60 -8.26 -7.69
CA ALA A 76 -5.22 -6.94 -7.85
C ALA A 76 -4.48 -6.09 -8.90
N TYR A 77 -5.13 -5.80 -10.03
CA TYR A 77 -4.49 -5.17 -11.19
C TYR A 77 -5.49 -4.56 -12.20
N TYR A 78 -5.01 -3.68 -13.08
CA TYR A 78 -5.79 -3.21 -14.24
C TYR A 78 -5.83 -4.24 -15.39
N LYS A 79 -7.02 -4.54 -15.94
CA LYS A 79 -7.20 -5.52 -17.04
C LYS A 79 -6.28 -5.29 -18.25
N LYS A 80 -6.04 -4.02 -18.56
CA LYS A 80 -5.22 -3.62 -19.71
C LYS A 80 -3.97 -2.94 -19.17
N PRO A 81 -2.78 -3.31 -19.67
CA PRO A 81 -1.57 -2.61 -19.29
C PRO A 81 -1.67 -1.16 -19.77
N HIS A 82 -1.50 -0.23 -18.83
CA HIS A 82 -1.28 1.17 -19.16
C HIS A 82 0.23 1.42 -19.31
N LYS A 83 0.62 2.46 -20.06
CA LYS A 83 2.00 2.95 -19.96
C LYS A 83 2.19 3.52 -18.54
N HIS A 84 3.35 3.32 -17.92
CA HIS A 84 3.60 3.72 -16.52
C HIS A 84 3.20 5.17 -16.21
N ASP A 85 3.38 6.11 -17.14
CA ASP A 85 3.05 7.53 -16.93
C ASP A 85 1.56 7.86 -17.03
N THR A 86 0.74 6.96 -17.58
CA THR A 86 -0.70 7.18 -17.81
C THR A 86 -1.58 6.28 -16.97
N GLU A 87 -0.99 5.39 -16.17
CA GLU A 87 -1.75 4.47 -15.35
C GLU A 87 -2.57 5.22 -14.27
N PRO A 88 -3.87 4.92 -14.15
CA PRO A 88 -4.72 5.55 -13.15
C PRO A 88 -4.26 5.22 -11.73
N LYS A 89 -4.22 6.24 -10.84
CA LYS A 89 -4.02 5.99 -9.40
C LYS A 89 -5.27 5.35 -8.81
N VAL A 90 -5.07 4.30 -8.01
CA VAL A 90 -6.07 3.64 -7.18
C VAL A 90 -5.66 3.72 -5.71
N ILE A 91 -6.61 3.95 -4.82
CA ILE A 91 -6.42 3.80 -3.38
C ILE A 91 -7.12 2.52 -2.96
N VAL A 92 -6.41 1.66 -2.23
CA VAL A 92 -6.88 0.35 -1.79
C VAL A 92 -6.76 0.28 -0.27
N TYR A 93 -7.86 -0.01 0.40
CA TYR A 93 -7.84 -0.50 1.78
C TYR A 93 -8.10 -2.00 1.72
N LEU A 94 -7.08 -2.78 2.09
CA LEU A 94 -7.13 -4.23 2.08
C LEU A 94 -7.32 -4.73 3.50
N TYR A 95 -8.51 -5.25 3.77
CA TYR A 95 -8.86 -5.86 5.03
C TYR A 95 -8.44 -7.33 4.99
N TYR A 96 -7.49 -7.73 5.85
CA TYR A 96 -6.91 -9.07 5.85
C TYR A 96 -7.07 -9.75 7.21
N THR A 97 -7.19 -11.08 7.17
CA THR A 97 -7.18 -11.94 8.36
C THR A 97 -5.80 -12.53 8.61
N GLU A 98 -5.09 -12.92 7.56
CA GLU A 98 -3.73 -13.45 7.59
C GLU A 98 -2.94 -12.77 6.47
N LEU A 99 -1.64 -12.58 6.67
CA LEU A 99 -0.77 -11.97 5.69
C LEU A 99 0.65 -12.51 5.84
N GLU A 100 1.11 -13.22 4.83
CA GLU A 100 2.42 -13.86 4.76
C GLU A 100 3.26 -13.30 3.62
N GLY A 101 2.63 -12.80 2.55
CA GLY A 101 3.33 -12.37 1.34
C GLY A 101 2.71 -11.16 0.64
N LEU A 102 3.56 -10.24 0.18
CA LEU A 102 3.20 -9.10 -0.67
C LEU A 102 4.16 -9.04 -1.87
N GLU A 103 3.64 -9.27 -3.08
CA GLU A 103 4.32 -8.99 -4.34
C GLU A 103 3.74 -7.69 -4.93
N LEU A 104 4.55 -6.63 -4.95
CA LEU A 104 4.16 -5.28 -5.33
C LEU A 104 4.92 -4.86 -6.59
N SER A 105 4.24 -4.58 -7.69
CA SER A 105 4.92 -4.06 -8.90
C SER A 105 4.28 -2.79 -9.43
N GLY A 106 5.12 -1.84 -9.88
CA GLY A 106 4.70 -0.58 -10.47
C GLY A 106 5.01 0.63 -9.59
N LEU A 107 4.01 1.48 -9.34
CA LEU A 107 4.13 2.71 -8.54
C LEU A 107 3.32 2.55 -7.25
N VAL A 108 3.91 1.90 -6.24
CA VAL A 108 3.18 1.46 -5.05
C VAL A 108 3.62 2.24 -3.81
N THR A 109 2.64 2.73 -3.05
CA THR A 109 2.84 3.17 -1.66
C THR A 109 2.14 2.18 -0.74
N LEU A 110 2.88 1.57 0.18
CA LEU A 110 2.38 0.61 1.16
C LEU A 110 2.34 1.26 2.55
N VAL A 111 1.23 1.13 3.26
CA VAL A 111 1.08 1.57 4.65
C VAL A 111 0.38 0.46 5.43
N SER A 112 0.91 0.08 6.59
CA SER A 112 0.12 -0.68 7.57
C SER A 112 -0.55 0.28 8.55
N GLU A 113 -1.87 0.14 8.76
CA GLU A 113 -2.57 0.97 9.75
C GLU A 113 -2.26 0.54 11.18
N GLU A 114 -1.93 -0.74 11.35
CA GLU A 114 -1.61 -1.39 12.62
C GLU A 114 -0.36 -2.29 12.46
N THR A 115 0.13 -2.84 13.57
CA THR A 115 1.21 -3.84 13.58
C THR A 115 0.77 -5.12 12.87
N ILE A 116 1.57 -5.59 11.92
CA ILE A 116 1.35 -6.85 11.22
C ILE A 116 1.87 -7.99 12.09
N HIS A 117 0.95 -8.83 12.58
CA HIS A 117 1.26 -10.04 13.34
C HIS A 117 1.15 -11.29 12.44
N THR A 118 2.27 -11.96 12.21
CA THR A 118 2.36 -13.22 11.46
C THR A 118 3.64 -13.98 11.83
N GLU A 119 3.76 -15.26 11.50
CA GLU A 119 5.01 -15.99 11.72
C GLU A 119 6.11 -15.53 10.77
N SER A 120 5.79 -15.45 9.48
CA SER A 120 6.71 -15.02 8.43
C SER A 120 6.02 -14.00 7.53
N LEU A 121 6.73 -12.92 7.20
CA LEU A 121 6.27 -11.90 6.26
C LEU A 121 7.33 -11.67 5.19
N GLU A 122 6.95 -11.88 3.93
CA GLU A 122 7.78 -11.58 2.77
C GLU A 122 7.16 -10.42 1.96
N ILE A 123 7.98 -9.41 1.65
CA ILE A 123 7.60 -8.28 0.81
C ILE A 123 8.58 -8.18 -0.34
N GLN A 124 8.10 -8.40 -1.56
CA GLN A 124 8.85 -8.22 -2.79
C GLN A 124 8.29 -7.00 -3.54
N GLY A 125 9.16 -6.04 -3.84
CA GLY A 125 8.80 -4.81 -4.55
C GLY A 125 9.60 -4.65 -5.83
N ASP A 126 8.93 -4.43 -6.96
CA ASP A 126 9.53 -4.12 -8.25
C ASP A 126 9.00 -2.77 -8.78
N GLY A 127 9.90 -1.88 -9.21
CA GLY A 127 9.55 -0.57 -9.75
C GLY A 127 9.77 0.55 -8.72
N ILE A 128 8.79 1.43 -8.52
CA ILE A 128 8.86 2.50 -7.50
C ILE A 128 7.97 2.12 -6.33
N VAL A 129 8.59 1.62 -5.27
CA VAL A 129 7.90 1.17 -4.07
C VAL A 129 8.30 2.06 -2.89
N LYS A 130 7.30 2.61 -2.20
CA LYS A 130 7.46 3.30 -0.93
C LYS A 130 6.67 2.57 0.14
N GLY A 131 7.18 2.53 1.36
CA GLY A 131 6.51 1.82 2.45
C GLY A 131 6.73 2.44 3.82
N ASP A 132 5.72 2.33 4.68
CA ASP A 132 5.82 2.53 6.12
C ASP A 132 4.99 1.44 6.81
N ILE A 133 5.68 0.50 7.47
CA ILE A 133 5.04 -0.67 8.09
C ILE A 133 5.60 -0.91 9.49
N ASP A 134 4.75 -1.47 10.34
CA ASP A 134 5.09 -1.96 11.67
C ASP A 134 4.81 -3.46 11.75
N VAL A 135 5.75 -4.23 12.30
CA VAL A 135 5.68 -5.71 12.26
C VAL A 135 6.02 -6.34 13.61
N GLU A 136 5.40 -7.48 13.89
CA GLU A 136 5.75 -8.38 14.99
C GLU A 136 5.75 -9.80 14.41
N VAL A 137 6.93 -10.27 13.99
CA VAL A 137 7.08 -11.52 13.23
C VAL A 137 8.26 -12.34 13.72
N LYS A 138 8.35 -13.62 13.35
CA LYS A 138 9.61 -14.36 13.53
C LYS A 138 10.56 -14.06 12.37
N ASN A 139 10.08 -14.22 11.14
CA ASN A 139 10.89 -14.01 9.94
C ASN A 139 10.36 -12.83 9.13
N LEU A 140 11.18 -11.82 8.92
CA LEU A 140 10.90 -10.71 8.02
C LEU A 140 11.83 -10.77 6.82
N ARG A 141 11.27 -10.77 5.61
CA ARG A 141 12.03 -10.57 4.38
C ARG A 141 11.47 -9.39 3.59
N ILE A 142 12.33 -8.44 3.26
CA ILE A 142 11.97 -7.31 2.38
C ILE A 142 13.01 -7.24 1.26
N SER A 143 12.56 -7.38 0.01
CA SER A 143 13.40 -7.26 -1.17
C SER A 143 12.81 -6.24 -2.14
N LEU A 144 13.55 -5.16 -2.41
CA LEU A 144 13.12 -4.08 -3.30
C LEU A 144 14.08 -3.96 -4.49
N ASP A 145 13.56 -4.09 -5.71
CA ASP A 145 14.28 -3.85 -6.97
C ASP A 145 13.72 -2.59 -7.67
N GLY A 146 14.61 -1.71 -8.13
CA GLY A 146 14.29 -0.45 -8.79
C GLY A 146 14.48 0.78 -7.88
N ILE A 147 13.40 1.50 -7.58
CA ILE A 147 13.39 2.68 -6.69
C ILE A 147 12.60 2.38 -5.41
N GLY A 148 13.29 1.83 -4.40
CA GLY A 148 12.69 1.41 -3.14
C GLY A 148 12.94 2.39 -1.99
N ASN A 149 11.91 2.87 -1.30
CA ASN A 149 12.05 3.64 -0.05
C ASN A 149 11.07 3.14 1.01
N MET A 150 11.55 2.29 1.92
CA MET A 150 10.71 1.69 2.96
C MET A 150 11.21 2.06 4.36
N THR A 151 10.28 2.36 5.27
CA THR A 151 10.53 2.38 6.71
C THR A 151 9.85 1.16 7.32
N VAL A 152 10.57 0.45 8.18
CA VAL A 152 10.05 -0.68 8.93
C VAL A 152 10.40 -0.52 10.41
N SER A 153 9.41 -0.76 11.27
CA SER A 153 9.53 -0.76 12.74
C SER A 153 8.94 -2.02 13.36
N GLY A 154 9.16 -2.19 14.66
CA GLY A 154 8.61 -3.29 15.45
C GLY A 154 9.66 -4.34 15.78
N ASN A 155 9.29 -5.62 15.78
CA ASN A 155 10.14 -6.73 16.18
C ASN A 155 10.15 -7.87 15.16
N ALA A 156 11.34 -8.44 14.96
CA ALA A 156 11.55 -9.69 14.23
C ALA A 156 12.54 -10.58 14.98
N ASP A 157 12.49 -11.91 14.84
CA ASP A 157 13.62 -12.74 15.27
C ASP A 157 14.75 -12.63 14.24
N CYS A 158 14.42 -12.89 12.97
CA CYS A 158 15.32 -12.80 11.83
C CYS A 158 14.79 -11.79 10.81
N ALA A 159 15.64 -10.87 10.37
CA ALA A 159 15.30 -9.88 9.35
C ALA A 159 16.31 -9.88 8.19
N GLU A 160 15.84 -10.22 6.99
CA GLU A 160 16.58 -10.11 5.73
C GLU A 160 16.10 -8.90 4.94
N LEU A 161 16.96 -7.91 4.75
CA LEU A 161 16.64 -6.62 4.12
C LEU A 161 17.50 -6.39 2.88
N ARG A 162 16.89 -6.47 1.70
CA ARG A 162 17.56 -6.32 0.40
C ARG A 162 16.99 -5.12 -0.36
N VAL A 163 17.88 -4.30 -0.92
CA VAL A 163 17.50 -3.24 -1.86
C VAL A 163 18.53 -3.15 -2.98
N ASP A 164 18.07 -3.36 -4.21
CA ASP A 164 18.88 -3.29 -5.42
C ASP A 164 18.40 -2.10 -6.27
N GLY A 165 19.32 -1.23 -6.69
CA GLY A 165 19.01 -0.05 -7.51
C GLY A 165 19.18 1.27 -6.76
N LEU A 166 18.10 2.04 -6.60
CA LEU A 166 18.09 3.36 -5.97
C LEU A 166 17.20 3.38 -4.73
N GLY A 167 17.72 3.86 -3.60
CA GLY A 167 16.88 4.22 -2.46
C GLY A 167 17.34 3.64 -1.14
N LYS A 168 16.40 3.29 -0.27
CA LYS A 168 16.70 3.04 1.13
C LYS A 168 15.66 2.15 1.82
N ILE A 169 16.15 1.21 2.64
CA ILE A 169 15.36 0.60 3.72
C ILE A 169 15.79 1.20 5.05
N ASN A 170 14.84 1.74 5.81
CA ASN A 170 15.06 2.35 7.12
C ASN A 170 14.48 1.46 8.23
N ALA A 171 15.32 0.61 8.80
CA ALA A 171 15.01 -0.33 9.86
C ALA A 171 15.58 0.12 11.22
N ARG A 172 15.75 1.43 11.44
CA ARG A 172 16.31 1.96 12.70
C ARG A 172 15.43 1.70 13.93
N LYS A 173 14.14 1.49 13.71
CA LYS A 173 13.13 1.20 14.74
C LYS A 173 12.67 -0.27 14.70
N LEU A 174 13.33 -1.10 13.91
CA LEU A 174 13.11 -2.54 13.89
C LEU A 174 14.15 -3.18 14.82
N THR A 175 13.68 -3.93 15.81
CA THR A 175 14.52 -4.76 16.68
C THR A 175 14.56 -6.16 16.09
N ALA A 176 15.77 -6.72 15.90
CA ALA A 176 15.90 -8.13 15.53
C ALA A 176 17.12 -8.83 16.14
N ASN A 177 16.95 -10.12 16.44
CA ASN A 177 18.00 -10.99 16.97
C ASN A 177 19.06 -11.29 15.90
N GLU A 178 18.65 -11.40 14.65
CA GLU A 178 19.52 -11.59 13.49
C GLU A 178 19.14 -10.63 12.37
N PHE A 179 20.16 -10.01 11.76
CA PHE A 179 20.01 -9.13 10.61
C PHE A 179 20.92 -9.62 9.48
N GLU A 180 20.31 -9.84 8.32
CA GLU A 180 21.01 -9.91 7.05
C GLU A 180 20.59 -8.70 6.21
N GLN A 181 21.57 -8.00 5.64
CA GLN A 181 21.29 -6.85 4.79
C GLN A 181 22.11 -6.89 3.50
N HIS A 182 21.47 -6.52 2.40
CA HIS A 182 22.10 -6.38 1.11
C HIS A 182 21.65 -5.06 0.47
N ALA A 183 22.61 -4.32 -0.06
CA ALA A 183 22.34 -3.08 -0.78
C ALA A 183 23.25 -3.02 -1.99
N ASP A 184 22.67 -2.93 -3.19
CA ASP A 184 23.39 -2.77 -4.45
C ASP A 184 22.93 -1.51 -5.21
N GLY A 185 23.83 -0.90 -5.97
CA GLY A 185 23.61 0.39 -6.65
C GLY A 185 23.74 1.61 -5.72
N PHE A 186 22.89 2.63 -5.92
CA PHE A 186 22.80 3.79 -5.00
C PHE A 186 21.75 3.54 -3.93
N ALA A 187 21.88 2.41 -3.25
CA ALA A 187 20.96 1.95 -2.23
C ALA A 187 21.60 1.97 -0.83
N LYS A 188 20.75 1.99 0.21
CA LYS A 188 21.23 1.93 1.60
C LYS A 188 20.23 1.27 2.54
N VAL A 189 20.66 0.26 3.26
CA VAL A 189 19.94 -0.24 4.45
C VAL A 189 20.45 0.49 5.70
N ARG A 190 19.55 0.92 6.58
CA ARG A 190 19.88 1.52 7.87
C ARG A 190 19.21 0.74 9.00
N ILE A 191 20.00 -0.04 9.73
CA ILE A 191 19.58 -0.73 10.96
C ILE A 191 19.88 0.13 12.20
N GLY A 192 19.16 -0.13 13.30
CA GLY A 192 19.40 0.51 14.60
C GLY A 192 20.67 0.00 15.26
N SER A 193 21.26 0.79 16.16
CA SER A 193 22.33 0.32 17.04
C SER A 193 21.71 -0.54 18.16
N ARG A 194 22.24 -1.75 18.34
CA ARG A 194 21.91 -2.62 19.49
C ARG A 194 22.28 -1.98 20.81
#